data_AF-A0A968XWK1-F1
#
_entry.id   AF-A0A968XWK1-F1
#
_cell.length_a   1.000
_cell.length_b   1.000
_cell.length_c   1.000
_cell.angle_alpha   90.00
_cell.angle_beta   90.00
_cell.angle_gamma   90.00
#
_symmetry.space_group_name_H-M   'P 1'
#
loop_
_entity.id
_entity.type
_entity.pdbx_description
1 polymer ?
#
loop_
_entity_poly.entity_id
_entity_poly.type
_entity_poly.pdbx_seq_one_letter_code
_entity_poly.pdbx_strand_id
1 'polypeptide(L)' 'MPTAITQIIFDLDGLLLNTEDLHASVIQEIAARYGKSYGPEVKAQVVGKRALESSQA' A
#
# COMPACT_ATOMS: atom_id res chain seq x y z
N MET A 1 3.23 27.36 -26.14
CA MET A 1 3.47 25.94 -26.48
C MET A 1 3.88 25.24 -25.20
N PRO A 2 3.21 24.16 -24.77
CA PRO A 2 3.68 23.39 -23.61
C PRO A 2 5.10 22.87 -23.88
N THR A 3 5.95 22.90 -22.86
CA THR A 3 7.34 22.45 -22.94
C THR A 3 7.41 20.95 -23.23
N ALA A 4 8.28 20.52 -24.13
CA ALA A 4 8.47 19.10 -24.40
C ALA A 4 9.04 18.39 -23.16
N ILE A 5 8.32 17.37 -22.67
CA ILE A 5 8.79 16.51 -21.58
C ILE A 5 9.84 15.57 -22.16
N THR A 6 11.02 15.53 -21.54
CA THR A 6 12.14 14.72 -22.00
C THR A 6 12.33 13.44 -21.19
N GLN A 7 11.88 13.41 -19.94
CA GLN A 7 12.09 12.30 -19.00
C GLN A 7 10.86 12.12 -18.10
N ILE A 8 10.58 10.87 -17.72
CA ILE A 8 9.48 10.51 -16.83
C ILE A 8 10.03 9.58 -15.74
N ILE A 9 9.60 9.82 -14.50
CA ILE A 9 9.90 8.95 -13.36
C ILE A 9 8.59 8.27 -12.97
N PHE A 10 8.61 6.95 -12.87
CA PHE A 10 7.48 6.14 -12.44
C PHE A 10 7.69 5.67 -11.01
N ASP A 11 6.62 5.68 -10.23
CA ASP A 11 6.57 4.92 -9.00
C ASP A 11 6.48 3.43 -9.30
N LEU A 12 7.03 2.59 -8.44
CA LEU A 12 7.10 1.14 -8.68
C LEU A 12 5.83 0.44 -8.17
N ASP A 13 5.54 0.61 -6.88
CA ASP A 13 4.46 -0.06 -6.17
C ASP A 13 3.11 0.58 -6.48
N GLY A 14 2.10 -0.24 -6.77
CA GLY A 14 0.76 0.23 -7.11
C GLY A 14 0.65 0.94 -8.47
N LEU A 15 1.76 1.16 -9.19
CA LEU A 15 1.78 1.76 -10.52
C LEU A 15 2.36 0.81 -11.59
N LEU A 16 3.67 0.51 -11.52
CA LEU A 16 4.30 -0.43 -12.45
C LEU A 16 3.99 -1.88 -12.08
N LEU A 17 3.90 -2.17 -10.78
CA LEU A 17 3.61 -3.48 -10.24
C LEU A 17 2.37 -3.42 -9.34
N ASN A 18 1.46 -4.38 -9.50
CA ASN A 18 0.32 -4.54 -8.59
C ASN A 18 0.74 -5.26 -7.30
N THR A 19 1.57 -4.60 -6.49
CA THR A 19 2.01 -5.12 -5.19
C THR A 19 0.93 -4.99 -4.11
N GLU A 20 -0.10 -4.17 -4.33
CA GLU A 20 -1.16 -3.95 -3.35
C GLU A 20 -1.97 -5.20 -3.00
N ASP A 21 -2.22 -6.09 -3.97
CA ASP A 21 -2.94 -7.35 -3.74
C ASP A 21 -2.13 -8.31 -2.86
N LEU A 22 -0.81 -8.37 -3.08
CA LEU A 22 0.10 -9.17 -2.27
C LEU A 22 0.16 -8.65 -0.84
N HIS A 23 0.28 -7.33 -0.66
CA HIS A 23 0.23 -6.69 0.66
C HIS A 23 -1.08 -7.02 1.39
N ALA A 24 -2.22 -6.85 0.73
CA ALA A 24 -3.53 -7.13 1.32
C ALA A 24 -3.68 -8.61 1.73
N SER A 25 -3.26 -9.54 0.86
CA SER A 25 -3.33 -10.98 1.12
C SER A 25 -2.49 -11.39 2.33
N VAL A 26 -1.23 -10.98 2.37
CA VAL A 26 -0.31 -11.34 3.46
C VAL A 26 -0.75 -10.71 4.79
N ILE A 27 -1.15 -9.43 4.79
CA ILE A 27 -1.61 -8.75 6.01
C ILE A 27 -2.89 -9.42 6.52
N GLN A 28 -3.84 -9.75 5.65
CA GLN A 28 -5.05 -10.47 6.03
C GLN A 28 -4.73 -11.87 6.59
N GLU A 29 -3.79 -12.60 6.00
CA GLU A 29 -3.37 -13.90 6.52
C GLU A 29 -2.81 -13.79 7.95
N ILE A 30 -1.98 -12.78 8.20
CA ILE A 30 -1.42 -12.52 9.54
C ILE A 30 -2.52 -12.09 10.50
N ALA A 31 -3.38 -11.14 10.11
CA ALA A 31 -4.47 -10.64 10.94
C ALA A 31 -5.46 -11.74 11.35
N ALA A 32 -5.75 -12.67 10.43
CA ALA A 32 -6.64 -13.80 10.68
C ALA A 32 -6.13 -14.71 11.79
N ARG A 33 -4.80 -14.85 11.97
CA ARG A 33 -4.21 -15.63 13.07
C ARG A 33 -4.56 -15.06 14.46
N TYR A 34 -4.95 -13.79 14.52
CA TYR A 34 -5.37 -13.10 15.75
C TYR A 34 -6.88 -12.80 15.79
N GLY A 35 -7.67 -13.43 14.91
CA GLY A 35 -9.11 -13.18 14.80
C GLY A 35 -9.46 -11.76 14.33
N LYS A 36 -8.56 -11.10 13.60
CA LYS A 36 -8.74 -9.76 13.05
C LYS A 36 -8.98 -9.82 11.54
N SER A 37 -9.68 -8.81 11.03
CA SER A 37 -9.91 -8.62 9.60
C SER A 37 -9.18 -7.37 9.12
N TYR A 38 -8.50 -7.47 7.99
CA TYR A 38 -7.83 -6.37 7.31
C TYR A 38 -8.72 -5.88 6.17
N GLY A 39 -9.67 -5.00 6.53
CA GLY A 39 -10.60 -4.40 5.58
C GLY A 39 -10.08 -3.10 4.94
N PRO A 40 -10.81 -2.55 3.96
CA PRO A 40 -10.47 -1.31 3.28
C PRO A 40 -10.29 -0.11 4.23
N GLU A 41 -11.07 -0.05 5.31
CA GLU A 41 -10.99 1.02 6.31
C GLU A 41 -9.64 1.00 7.06
N VAL A 42 -9.16 -0.20 7.43
CA VAL A 42 -7.86 -0.37 8.07
C VAL A 42 -6.74 -0.12 7.07
N LYS A 43 -6.89 -0.56 5.82
CA LYS A 43 -5.94 -0.27 4.73
C LYS A 43 -5.75 1.25 4.56
N ALA A 44 -6.84 2.02 4.51
CA ALA A 44 -6.78 3.47 4.36
C ALA A 44 -6.02 4.18 5.51
N GLN A 45 -5.98 3.59 6.71
CA GLN A 45 -5.26 4.15 7.85
C GLN A 45 -3.76 3.89 7.83
N VAL A 46 -3.29 2.89 7.07
CA VAL A 46 -1.90 2.41 7.11
C VAL A 46 -1.13 2.58 5.79
N VAL A 47 -1.81 2.79 4.67
CA VAL A 47 -1.17 3.01 3.36
C VAL A 47 -0.26 4.25 3.39
N GLY A 48 0.93 4.12 2.82
CA GLY A 48 1.93 5.20 2.72
C GLY A 48 2.67 5.53 4.01
N LYS A 49 2.33 4.90 5.14
CA LYS A 49 3.00 5.06 6.43
C LYS A 49 4.08 4.01 6.63
N ARG A 50 5.12 4.35 7.40
CA ARG A 50 6.11 3.35 7.83
C ARG A 50 5.48 2.40 8.84
N ALA A 51 5.98 1.16 8.89
CA ALA A 51 5.44 0.11 9.76
C ALA A 51 5.23 0.55 11.22
N LEU A 52 6.18 1.30 11.80
CA LEU A 52 6.07 1.78 13.17
C LEU A 52 5.00 2.87 13.33
N GLU A 53 4.87 3.77 12.37
CA GLU A 53 3.85 4.82 12.35
C GLU A 53 2.44 4.21 12.21
N SER A 54 2.30 3.17 11.39
CA SER A 54 1.06 2.42 11.22
C SER A 54 0.63 1.65 12.47
N SER A 55 1.56 1.29 13.35
CA SER A 55 1.28 0.51 14.57
C SER A 55 0.70 1.35 15.73
N GLN A 56 0.71 2.68 15.59
CA GLN A 56 0.26 3.62 16.62
C GLN A 56 -1.15 4.19 16.36
N ALA A 57 -1.76 3.82 15.23
CA ALA A 57 -3.07 4.28 14.79
C ALA A 57 -4.23 3.44 15.34
#